data_AF-A0A158BRU2-F1
#
_entry.id   AF-A0A158BRU2-F1
#
_cell.length_a   1.000
_cell.length_b   1.000
_cell.length_c   1.000
_cell.angle_alpha   90.00
_cell.angle_beta   90.00
_cell.angle_gamma   90.00
#
_symmetry.space_group_name_H-M   'P 1'
#
loop_
_entity.id
_entity.type
_entity.pdbx_description
1 polymer ?
#
loop_
_entity_poly.entity_id
_entity_poly.type
_entity_poly.pdbx_seq_one_letter_code
_entity_poly.pdbx_strand_id
1 'polypeptide(L)'
;MTTTRILDYFSSLMAEDDTLPLTEAALSLAQDAYPDLDMQAALAEIDELVVRARRRVRDEADVKQKVDALNRYFFRELGFSSNLNDYYDPDNSHLNVVLRRRRGIPISLAVIYLEMAEQLGLPVRGVSFPGHFLLRVATPGQDLMLDPTTGQTLSEAQMVEMLEPYVQRVGESIGSALRVLLQPATRREIVARMLRNLKGIYLQTERWQRLLAVQQRLVIALPNSIEEVRDRGFAYARLDYLRPALEDLQRYIEIRPDAEDATVVETELHELRQRTQHNGD
;
A
#
# COMPACT_ATOMS: atom_id res chain seq x y z
N MET A 1 17.66 0.54 18.77
CA MET A 1 18.36 1.53 17.91
C MET A 1 18.08 1.32 16.42
N THR A 2 17.94 0.08 15.94
CA THR A 2 17.65 -0.23 14.52
C THR A 2 16.26 0.25 14.06
N THR A 3 15.22 0.03 14.87
CA THR A 3 13.83 0.42 14.52
C THR A 3 13.64 1.92 14.33
N THR A 4 14.27 2.75 15.17
CA THR A 4 14.21 4.22 15.03
C THR A 4 14.82 4.67 13.72
N ARG A 5 16.00 4.15 13.33
CA ARG A 5 16.65 4.48 12.05
C ARG A 5 15.80 4.09 10.84
N ILE A 6 15.12 2.94 10.91
CA ILE A 6 14.23 2.48 9.83
C ILE A 6 13.04 3.44 9.67
N LEU A 7 12.41 3.86 10.77
CA LEU A 7 11.29 4.81 10.72
C LEU A 7 11.73 6.22 10.30
N ASP A 8 12.90 6.68 10.74
CA ASP A 8 13.46 7.97 10.33
C ASP A 8 13.71 7.99 8.81
N TYR A 9 14.27 6.90 8.28
CA TYR A 9 14.46 6.73 6.85
C TYR A 9 13.11 6.71 6.10
N PHE A 10 12.13 5.92 6.54
CA PHE A 10 10.79 5.95 5.94
C PHE A 10 10.16 7.35 5.99
N SER A 11 10.30 8.06 7.11
CA SER A 11 9.83 9.43 7.25
C SER A 11 10.50 10.38 6.26
N SER A 12 11.78 10.19 5.95
CA SER A 12 12.47 10.98 4.93
C SER A 12 11.94 10.73 3.51
N LEU A 13 11.59 9.47 3.18
CA LEU A 13 11.00 9.13 1.88
C LEU A 13 9.59 9.70 1.72
N MET A 14 8.85 9.83 2.83
CA MET A 14 7.49 10.35 2.89
C MET A 14 7.43 11.86 3.17
N ALA A 15 8.54 12.60 3.08
CA ALA A 15 8.56 14.02 3.45
C ALA A 15 7.86 14.93 2.43
N GLU A 16 8.01 14.65 1.14
CA GLU A 16 7.50 15.48 0.04
C GLU A 16 6.66 14.64 -0.92
N ASP A 17 5.43 15.09 -1.22
CA ASP A 17 4.48 14.33 -2.04
C ASP A 17 4.89 14.23 -3.51
N ASP A 18 5.39 15.34 -4.08
CA ASP A 18 5.72 15.44 -5.50
C ASP A 18 6.96 14.62 -5.88
N THR A 19 7.89 14.45 -4.93
CA THR A 19 9.19 13.79 -5.14
C THR A 19 9.27 12.41 -4.47
N LEU A 20 8.20 11.96 -3.79
CA LEU A 20 8.13 10.67 -3.09
C LEU A 20 8.62 9.52 -3.99
N PRO A 21 9.70 8.80 -3.64
CA PRO A 21 10.18 7.67 -4.42
C PRO A 21 9.33 6.42 -4.12
N LEU A 22 8.26 6.22 -4.90
CA LEU A 22 7.23 5.21 -4.63
C LEU A 22 7.80 3.81 -4.38
N THR A 23 8.69 3.35 -5.25
CA THR A 23 9.26 1.99 -5.19
C THR A 23 10.14 1.80 -3.96
N GLU A 24 10.97 2.79 -3.63
CA GLU A 24 11.82 2.77 -2.45
C GLU A 24 10.99 2.82 -1.15
N ALA A 25 9.98 3.70 -1.11
CA ALA A 25 9.04 3.78 0.01
C ALA A 25 8.28 2.46 0.22
N ALA A 26 7.77 1.87 -0.86
CA ALA A 26 7.07 0.58 -0.82
C ALA A 26 8.00 -0.58 -0.42
N LEU A 27 9.26 -0.59 -0.88
CA LEU A 27 10.24 -1.60 -0.51
C LEU A 27 10.63 -1.50 0.98
N SER A 28 10.73 -0.29 1.52
CA SER A 28 11.08 -0.06 2.93
C SER A 28 10.06 -0.63 3.93
N LEU A 29 8.82 -0.88 3.48
CA LEU A 29 7.78 -1.54 4.28
C LEU A 29 8.18 -2.95 4.73
N ALA A 30 9.10 -3.58 4.01
CA ALA A 30 9.59 -4.91 4.33
C ALA A 30 10.66 -4.92 5.43
N GLN A 31 11.25 -3.77 5.79
CA GLN A 31 12.36 -3.71 6.76
C GLN A 31 11.96 -4.14 8.18
N ASP A 32 10.68 -4.05 8.54
CA ASP A 32 10.20 -4.56 9.84
C ASP A 32 10.16 -6.11 9.86
N ALA A 33 9.93 -6.71 8.70
CA ALA A 33 9.86 -8.15 8.52
C ALA A 33 11.22 -8.78 8.23
N TYR A 34 12.08 -8.02 7.54
CA TYR A 34 13.39 -8.40 7.06
C TYR A 34 14.41 -7.31 7.41
N PRO A 35 14.92 -7.29 8.67
CA PRO A 35 15.85 -6.26 9.12
C PRO A 35 17.16 -6.20 8.32
N ASP A 36 17.57 -7.34 7.75
CA ASP A 36 18.78 -7.48 6.93
C ASP A 36 18.52 -7.22 5.44
N LEU A 37 17.37 -6.64 5.08
CA LEU A 37 17.05 -6.30 3.69
C LEU A 37 18.05 -5.30 3.12
N ASP A 38 18.76 -5.72 2.09
CA ASP A 38 19.54 -4.84 1.22
C ASP A 38 18.60 -4.12 0.24
N MET A 39 18.25 -2.87 0.60
CA MET A 39 17.40 -2.01 -0.21
C MET A 39 18.00 -1.73 -1.59
N GLN A 40 19.32 -1.52 -1.65
CA GLN A 40 20.00 -1.13 -2.88
C GLN A 40 20.08 -2.31 -3.85
N ALA A 41 20.37 -3.51 -3.35
CA ALA A 41 20.36 -4.71 -4.18
C ALA A 41 18.97 -5.00 -4.76
N ALA A 42 17.90 -4.81 -3.98
CA ALA A 42 16.53 -5.02 -4.47
C ALA A 42 16.11 -3.97 -5.51
N LEU A 43 16.51 -2.71 -5.36
CA LEU A 43 16.28 -1.68 -6.39
C LEU A 43 17.09 -1.97 -7.66
N ALA A 44 18.35 -2.36 -7.52
CA ALA A 44 19.19 -2.76 -8.66
C ALA A 44 18.63 -3.97 -9.41
N GLU A 45 17.99 -4.93 -8.73
CA GLU A 45 17.28 -6.03 -9.40
C GLU A 45 16.17 -5.51 -10.32
N ILE A 46 15.43 -4.47 -9.90
CA ILE A 46 14.39 -3.85 -10.73
C ILE A 46 15.02 -3.18 -11.96
N ASP A 47 16.11 -2.44 -11.78
CA ASP A 47 16.83 -1.81 -12.90
C ASP A 47 17.32 -2.84 -13.92
N GLU A 48 17.83 -3.99 -13.47
CA GLU A 48 18.22 -5.10 -14.35
C GLU A 48 17.02 -5.69 -15.13
N LEU A 49 15.84 -5.76 -14.51
CA LEU A 49 14.60 -6.15 -15.20
C LEU A 49 14.23 -5.10 -16.25
N VAL A 50 14.37 -3.81 -15.96
CA VAL A 50 14.09 -2.72 -16.92
C VAL A 50 15.05 -2.76 -18.10
N VAL A 51 16.35 -2.96 -17.88
CA VAL A 51 17.35 -3.09 -18.96
C VAL A 51 16.97 -4.22 -19.92
N ARG A 52 16.47 -5.35 -19.38
CA ARG A 52 15.98 -6.47 -20.18
C ARG A 52 14.64 -6.17 -20.87
N ALA A 53 13.75 -5.43 -20.21
CA ALA A 53 12.48 -5.00 -20.78
C ALA A 53 12.70 -4.06 -21.98
N ARG A 54 13.63 -3.11 -21.87
CA ARG A 54 13.94 -2.13 -22.93
C ARG A 54 14.33 -2.81 -24.24
N ARG A 55 15.06 -3.94 -24.18
CA ARG A 55 15.42 -4.72 -25.38
C ARG A 55 14.24 -5.37 -26.10
N ARG A 56 13.08 -5.46 -25.45
CA ARG A 56 11.82 -6.04 -26.00
C ARG A 56 10.87 -4.96 -26.51
N VAL A 57 11.07 -3.71 -26.10
CA VAL A 57 10.25 -2.56 -26.46
C VAL A 57 10.91 -1.85 -27.63
N ARG A 58 10.23 -1.81 -28.78
CA ARG A 58 10.71 -1.05 -29.95
C ARG A 58 10.52 0.44 -29.71
N ASP A 59 11.50 1.26 -30.05
CA ASP A 59 11.47 2.70 -29.78
C ASP A 59 10.34 3.40 -30.54
N GLU A 60 10.11 2.99 -31.79
CA GLU A 60 9.09 3.49 -32.72
C GLU A 60 7.68 2.96 -32.47
N ALA A 61 7.50 2.03 -31.53
CA ALA A 61 6.20 1.46 -31.21
C ALA A 61 5.29 2.49 -30.52
N ASP A 62 3.98 2.41 -30.78
CA ASP A 62 2.99 3.21 -30.06
C ASP A 62 2.85 2.75 -28.60
N VAL A 63 2.19 3.56 -27.77
CA VAL A 63 2.02 3.29 -26.33
C VAL A 63 1.40 1.91 -26.08
N LYS A 64 0.41 1.49 -26.88
CA LYS A 64 -0.28 0.22 -26.72
C LYS A 64 0.66 -0.95 -27.02
N GLN A 65 1.40 -0.87 -28.12
CA GLN A 65 2.39 -1.87 -28.51
C GLN A 65 3.51 -2.00 -27.47
N LYS A 66 3.97 -0.87 -26.89
CA LYS A 66 4.97 -0.89 -25.83
C LYS A 66 4.43 -1.52 -24.54
N VAL A 67 3.19 -1.21 -24.17
CA VAL A 67 2.50 -1.85 -23.04
C VAL A 67 2.30 -3.35 -23.27
N ASP A 68 1.92 -3.77 -24.48
CA ASP A 68 1.78 -5.19 -24.83
C ASP A 68 3.12 -5.93 -24.71
N ALA A 69 4.23 -5.29 -25.12
CA ALA A 69 5.57 -5.85 -24.95
C ALA A 69 5.96 -5.96 -23.47
N LEU A 70 5.69 -4.93 -22.66
CA LEU A 70 5.92 -4.96 -21.22
C LEU A 70 5.05 -6.02 -20.53
N ASN A 71 3.77 -6.14 -20.90
CA ASN A 71 2.85 -7.15 -20.38
C ASN A 71 3.33 -8.58 -20.67
N ARG A 72 3.76 -8.85 -21.92
CA ARG A 72 4.35 -10.16 -22.25
C ARG A 72 5.58 -10.44 -21.40
N TYR A 73 6.48 -9.47 -21.26
CA TYR A 73 7.68 -9.65 -20.46
C TYR A 73 7.36 -9.88 -18.97
N PHE A 74 6.54 -9.02 -18.37
CA PHE A 74 6.22 -9.03 -16.95
C PHE A 74 5.39 -10.26 -16.54
N PHE A 75 4.28 -10.52 -17.23
CA PHE A 75 3.35 -11.58 -16.83
C PHE A 75 3.68 -12.95 -17.41
N ARG A 76 4.28 -13.02 -18.61
CA ARG A 76 4.55 -14.30 -19.28
C ARG A 76 5.98 -14.77 -19.12
N GLU A 77 6.96 -13.91 -19.38
CA GLU A 77 8.37 -14.30 -19.32
C GLU A 77 8.91 -14.32 -17.88
N LEU A 78 8.61 -13.29 -17.09
CA LEU A 78 9.01 -13.23 -15.67
C LEU A 78 8.06 -14.00 -14.75
N GLY A 79 6.83 -14.26 -15.20
CA GLY A 79 5.85 -15.04 -14.46
C GLY A 79 5.28 -14.35 -13.22
N PHE A 80 5.32 -13.01 -13.17
CA PHE A 80 4.66 -12.27 -12.10
C PHE A 80 3.16 -12.51 -12.13
N SER A 81 2.59 -12.90 -11.00
CA SER A 81 1.13 -13.06 -10.87
C SER A 81 0.70 -13.04 -9.41
N SER A 82 -0.61 -13.11 -9.17
CA SER A 82 -1.14 -13.28 -7.82
C SER A 82 -0.69 -14.60 -7.17
N ASN A 83 -0.55 -14.58 -5.84
CA ASN A 83 -0.48 -15.80 -5.03
C ASN A 83 -1.91 -16.27 -4.69
N LEU A 84 -2.48 -17.15 -5.52
CA LEU A 84 -3.84 -17.65 -5.30
C LEU A 84 -3.93 -18.72 -4.20
N ASN A 85 -2.80 -19.37 -3.87
CA ASN A 85 -2.76 -20.44 -2.88
C ASN A 85 -2.78 -19.91 -1.45
N ASP A 86 -2.17 -18.73 -1.23
CA ASP A 86 -2.14 -18.06 0.06
C ASP A 86 -2.19 -16.54 -0.15
N TYR A 87 -3.39 -16.04 -0.48
CA TYR A 87 -3.59 -14.64 -0.84
C TYR A 87 -3.26 -13.67 0.30
N TYR A 88 -3.50 -14.10 1.54
CA TYR A 88 -3.29 -13.27 2.74
C TYR A 88 -1.90 -13.46 3.38
N ASP A 89 -0.97 -14.17 2.72
CA ASP A 89 0.45 -14.16 3.11
C ASP A 89 0.98 -12.72 3.07
N PRO A 90 1.46 -12.14 4.20
CA PRO A 90 2.02 -10.79 4.22
C PRO A 90 3.21 -10.62 3.25
N ASP A 91 3.93 -11.70 2.94
CA ASP A 91 5.03 -11.68 1.96
C ASP A 91 4.56 -11.28 0.57
N ASN A 92 3.27 -11.45 0.24
CA ASN A 92 2.71 -10.97 -1.01
C ASN A 92 2.71 -9.44 -1.12
N SER A 93 2.88 -8.70 -0.02
CA SER A 93 2.96 -7.23 0.00
C SER A 93 4.39 -6.69 0.09
N HIS A 94 5.37 -7.53 0.43
CA HIS A 94 6.77 -7.14 0.63
C HIS A 94 7.55 -7.25 -0.68
N LEU A 95 7.94 -6.12 -1.27
CA LEU A 95 8.49 -6.09 -2.64
C LEU A 95 9.75 -6.96 -2.81
N ASN A 96 10.64 -7.03 -1.81
CA ASN A 96 11.80 -7.91 -1.82
C ASN A 96 11.43 -9.40 -1.98
N VAL A 97 10.29 -9.82 -1.42
CA VAL A 97 9.80 -11.19 -1.55
C VAL A 97 9.04 -11.38 -2.85
N VAL A 98 8.25 -10.38 -3.26
CA VAL A 98 7.51 -10.39 -4.54
C VAL A 98 8.48 -10.49 -5.72
N LEU A 99 9.60 -9.75 -5.71
CA LEU A 99 10.65 -9.84 -6.71
C LEU A 99 11.24 -11.25 -6.80
N ARG A 100 11.56 -11.86 -5.66
CA ARG A 100 12.13 -13.21 -5.60
C ARG A 100 11.15 -14.30 -6.03
N ARG A 101 9.93 -14.28 -5.48
CA ARG A 101 8.90 -15.32 -5.70
C ARG A 101 8.12 -15.13 -6.99
N ARG A 102 8.13 -13.91 -7.56
CA ARG A 102 7.24 -13.47 -8.65
C ARG A 102 5.76 -13.61 -8.30
N ARG A 103 5.43 -13.54 -7.00
CA ARG A 103 4.08 -13.71 -6.46
C ARG A 103 3.76 -12.56 -5.51
N GLY A 104 2.64 -11.89 -5.72
CA GLY A 104 2.20 -10.77 -4.90
C GLY A 104 0.69 -10.58 -4.88
N ILE A 105 0.25 -9.42 -4.40
CA ILE A 105 -1.14 -8.92 -4.52
C ILE A 105 -1.22 -7.83 -5.59
N PRO A 106 -2.43 -7.42 -6.06
CA PRO A 106 -2.59 -6.43 -7.12
C PRO A 106 -1.71 -5.18 -6.97
N ILE A 107 -1.67 -4.57 -5.78
CA ILE A 107 -0.94 -3.32 -5.56
C ILE A 107 0.58 -3.50 -5.54
N SER A 108 1.10 -4.61 -5.00
CA SER A 108 2.55 -4.84 -4.95
C SER A 108 3.10 -5.17 -6.35
N LEU A 109 2.34 -5.93 -7.14
CA LEU A 109 2.66 -6.19 -8.55
C LEU A 109 2.60 -4.89 -9.35
N ALA A 110 1.59 -4.05 -9.10
CA ALA A 110 1.45 -2.76 -9.75
C ALA A 110 2.64 -1.82 -9.46
N VAL A 111 3.17 -1.78 -8.24
CA VAL A 111 4.34 -0.92 -7.94
C VAL A 111 5.56 -1.31 -8.77
N ILE A 112 5.88 -2.61 -8.87
CA ILE A 112 7.00 -3.07 -9.71
C ILE A 112 6.72 -2.74 -11.18
N TYR A 113 5.49 -2.96 -11.65
CA TYR A 113 5.09 -2.63 -13.01
C TYR A 113 5.22 -1.13 -13.31
N LEU A 114 4.80 -0.27 -12.37
CA LEU A 114 4.88 1.20 -12.50
C LEU A 114 6.33 1.67 -12.58
N GLU A 115 7.22 1.13 -11.76
CA GLU A 115 8.65 1.43 -11.82
C GLU A 115 9.22 1.10 -13.21
N MET A 116 8.92 -0.09 -13.72
CA MET A 116 9.37 -0.49 -15.04
C MET A 116 8.78 0.38 -16.15
N ALA A 117 7.49 0.71 -16.05
CA ALA A 117 6.81 1.58 -17.00
C ALA A 117 7.39 3.01 -17.01
N GLU A 118 7.66 3.58 -15.84
CA GLU A 118 8.26 4.91 -15.68
C GLU A 118 9.64 4.98 -16.33
N GLN A 119 10.52 4.02 -16.05
CA GLN A 119 11.85 3.97 -16.67
C GLN A 119 11.81 3.70 -18.19
N LEU A 120 10.75 3.05 -18.70
CA LEU A 120 10.51 2.86 -20.13
C LEU A 120 9.82 4.06 -20.80
N GLY A 121 9.48 5.11 -20.04
CA GLY A 121 8.79 6.30 -20.56
C GLY A 121 7.33 6.05 -20.92
N LEU A 122 6.68 5.05 -20.29
CA LEU A 122 5.27 4.72 -20.52
C LEU A 122 4.37 5.50 -19.56
N PRO A 123 3.24 6.07 -20.06
CA PRO A 123 2.35 6.88 -19.25
C PRO A 123 1.38 6.01 -18.44
N VAL A 124 1.91 5.20 -17.53
CA VAL A 124 1.14 4.31 -16.66
C VAL A 124 1.02 4.92 -15.26
N ARG A 125 -0.19 4.86 -14.68
CA ARG A 125 -0.48 5.32 -13.33
C ARG A 125 -1.27 4.26 -12.56
N GLY A 126 -1.07 4.17 -11.25
CA GLY A 126 -1.88 3.33 -10.38
C GLY A 126 -3.24 3.98 -10.09
N VAL A 127 -4.28 3.18 -9.90
CA VAL A 127 -5.63 3.65 -9.56
C VAL A 127 -6.12 2.87 -8.35
N SER A 128 -6.47 3.61 -7.30
CA SER A 128 -7.09 3.05 -6.09
C SER A 128 -8.58 2.83 -6.32
N PHE A 129 -8.95 1.60 -6.65
CA PHE A 129 -10.34 1.22 -6.89
C PHE A 129 -10.96 0.59 -5.61
N PRO A 130 -12.26 0.75 -5.31
CA PRO A 130 -12.88 0.06 -4.19
C PRO A 130 -12.66 -1.45 -4.30
N GLY A 131 -12.13 -2.08 -3.24
CA GLY A 131 -11.79 -3.51 -3.23
C GLY A 131 -10.58 -3.93 -4.08
N HIS A 132 -10.15 -3.11 -5.04
CA HIS A 132 -9.18 -3.51 -6.06
C HIS A 132 -8.09 -2.45 -6.33
N PHE A 133 -7.05 -2.82 -7.07
CA PHE A 133 -6.07 -1.86 -7.57
C PHE A 133 -5.91 -2.07 -9.06
N LEU A 134 -5.92 -0.98 -9.83
CA LEU A 134 -5.85 -1.03 -11.28
C LEU A 134 -4.63 -0.24 -11.79
N LEU A 135 -4.25 -0.50 -13.04
CA LEU A 135 -3.30 0.33 -13.77
C LEU A 135 -4.04 1.10 -14.86
N ARG A 136 -3.80 2.39 -14.97
CA ARG A 136 -4.32 3.25 -16.03
C ARG A 136 -3.18 3.58 -16.98
N VAL A 137 -3.36 3.29 -18.26
CA VAL A 137 -2.44 3.67 -19.34
C VAL A 137 -3.06 4.83 -20.10
N ALA A 138 -2.42 6.00 -20.07
CA ALA A 138 -2.87 7.12 -20.88
C ALA A 138 -2.55 6.88 -22.36
N THR A 139 -3.54 7.02 -23.24
CA THR A 139 -3.32 6.91 -24.69
C THR A 139 -3.89 8.13 -25.42
N PRO A 140 -3.48 8.42 -26.68
CA PRO A 140 -4.05 9.53 -27.44
C PRO A 140 -5.57 9.43 -27.66
N GLY A 141 -6.14 8.23 -27.56
CA GLY A 141 -7.58 7.98 -27.69
C GLY A 141 -8.24 7.86 -26.31
N GLN A 142 -8.55 6.62 -25.94
CA GLN A 142 -9.14 6.30 -24.64
C GLN A 142 -8.11 5.62 -23.75
N ASP A 143 -8.10 6.00 -22.48
CA ASP A 143 -7.25 5.36 -21.47
C ASP A 143 -7.61 3.88 -21.32
N LEU A 144 -6.58 3.06 -21.17
CA LEU A 144 -6.75 1.63 -20.91
C LEU A 144 -6.66 1.38 -19.42
N MET A 145 -7.61 0.62 -18.88
CA MET A 145 -7.53 0.10 -17.51
C MET A 145 -7.02 -1.33 -17.58
N LEU A 146 -5.96 -1.66 -16.85
CA LEU A 146 -5.38 -2.99 -16.80
C LEU A 146 -5.52 -3.57 -15.40
N ASP A 147 -5.78 -4.87 -15.36
CA ASP A 147 -5.61 -5.68 -14.15
C ASP A 147 -4.11 -5.88 -13.88
N PRO A 148 -3.57 -5.45 -12.73
CA PRO A 148 -2.13 -5.57 -12.42
C PRO A 148 -1.67 -7.00 -12.13
N THR A 149 -2.58 -7.97 -12.09
CA THR A 149 -2.26 -9.39 -11.85
C THR A 149 -2.13 -10.20 -13.14
N THR A 150 -2.69 -9.70 -14.24
CA THR A 150 -2.74 -10.40 -15.53
C THR A 150 -2.28 -9.56 -16.73
N GLY A 151 -2.29 -8.22 -16.60
CA GLY A 151 -2.05 -7.27 -17.68
C GLY A 151 -3.22 -7.14 -18.65
N GLN A 152 -4.36 -7.78 -18.40
CA GLN A 152 -5.52 -7.73 -19.28
C GLN A 152 -6.23 -6.38 -19.18
N THR A 153 -6.69 -5.85 -20.33
CA THR A 153 -7.56 -4.67 -20.36
C THR A 153 -8.93 -5.00 -19.78
N LEU A 154 -9.39 -4.17 -18.86
CA LEU A 154 -10.71 -4.24 -18.24
C LEU A 154 -11.71 -3.43 -19.05
N SER A 155 -12.86 -4.03 -19.34
CA SER A 155 -14.02 -3.33 -19.88
C SER A 155 -14.75 -2.56 -18.78
N GLU A 156 -15.57 -1.58 -19.18
CA GLU A 156 -16.42 -0.84 -18.26
C GLU A 156 -17.35 -1.77 -17.47
N ALA A 157 -17.95 -2.77 -18.13
CA ALA A 157 -18.82 -3.75 -17.50
C ALA A 157 -18.11 -4.52 -16.37
N GLN A 158 -16.86 -4.96 -16.60
CA GLN A 158 -16.06 -5.63 -15.57
C GLN A 158 -15.76 -4.69 -14.40
N MET A 159 -15.42 -3.43 -14.66
CA MET A 159 -15.18 -2.46 -13.58
C MET A 159 -16.45 -2.16 -12.78
N VAL A 160 -17.62 -2.13 -13.42
CA VAL A 160 -18.90 -1.98 -12.73
C VAL A 160 -19.19 -3.21 -11.85
N GLU A 161 -18.98 -4.42 -12.36
CA GLU A 161 -19.14 -5.67 -11.58
C GLU A 161 -18.25 -5.68 -10.33
N MET A 162 -17.00 -5.21 -10.46
CA MET A 162 -16.06 -5.06 -9.35
C MET A 162 -16.56 -4.08 -8.26
N LEU A 163 -17.46 -3.16 -8.59
CA LEU A 163 -18.03 -2.19 -7.65
C LEU A 163 -19.28 -2.69 -6.94
N GLU A 164 -20.00 -3.68 -7.48
CA GLU A 164 -21.28 -4.15 -6.92
C GLU A 164 -21.23 -4.45 -5.41
N PRO A 165 -20.18 -5.10 -4.86
CA PRO A 165 -20.08 -5.36 -3.42
C PRO A 165 -19.97 -4.09 -2.57
N TYR A 166 -19.48 -3.00 -3.15
CA TYR A 166 -19.18 -1.74 -2.47
C TYR A 166 -20.23 -0.64 -2.71
N VAL A 167 -21.11 -0.84 -3.69
CA VAL A 167 -22.06 0.17 -4.18
C VAL A 167 -23.51 -0.07 -3.70
N GLN A 168 -23.74 -1.01 -2.78
CA GLN A 168 -25.07 -1.26 -2.15
C GLN A 168 -25.74 -0.03 -1.48
N ARG A 169 -25.15 1.17 -1.54
CA ARG A 169 -25.67 2.41 -0.95
C ARG A 169 -25.72 3.62 -1.87
N VAL A 170 -25.38 3.53 -3.15
CA VAL A 170 -25.27 4.74 -3.99
C VAL A 170 -26.35 4.76 -5.05
N GLY A 171 -27.42 5.52 -4.77
CA GLY A 171 -28.46 5.88 -5.74
C GLY A 171 -28.00 6.90 -6.81
N GLU A 172 -26.70 7.02 -7.04
CA GLU A 172 -26.12 7.83 -8.11
C GLU A 172 -25.94 6.99 -9.38
N SER A 173 -25.82 7.65 -10.53
CA SER A 173 -25.43 6.97 -11.76
C SER A 173 -24.03 6.37 -11.59
N ILE A 174 -23.93 5.05 -11.62
CA ILE A 174 -22.67 4.29 -11.50
C ILE A 174 -21.58 4.86 -12.44
N GLY A 175 -21.97 5.37 -13.63
CA GLY A 175 -21.06 5.96 -14.60
C GLY A 175 -20.37 7.26 -14.14
N SER A 176 -21.06 8.15 -13.40
CA SER A 176 -20.42 9.37 -12.87
C SER A 176 -19.48 9.06 -11.71
N ALA A 177 -19.86 8.11 -10.86
CA ALA A 177 -19.01 7.62 -9.78
C ALA A 177 -17.72 6.97 -10.34
N LEU A 178 -17.84 6.18 -11.41
CA LEU A 178 -16.71 5.51 -12.03
C LEU A 178 -15.61 6.49 -12.47
N ARG A 179 -15.96 7.64 -13.03
CA ARG A 179 -14.97 8.67 -13.45
C ARG A 179 -14.14 9.19 -12.28
N VAL A 180 -14.75 9.35 -11.10
CA VAL A 180 -14.05 9.78 -9.88
C VAL A 180 -13.16 8.65 -9.36
N LEU A 181 -13.66 7.42 -9.39
CA LEU A 181 -12.93 6.23 -8.92
C LEU A 181 -11.74 5.84 -9.82
N LEU A 182 -11.72 6.29 -11.08
CA LEU A 182 -10.64 6.03 -12.03
C LEU A 182 -9.56 7.12 -12.07
N GLN A 183 -9.59 8.07 -11.13
CA GLN A 183 -8.49 9.03 -11.00
C GLN A 183 -7.20 8.34 -10.55
N PRO A 184 -6.03 8.80 -11.03
CA PRO A 184 -4.74 8.27 -10.61
C PRO A 184 -4.57 8.44 -9.10
N ALA A 185 -4.14 7.38 -8.42
CA ALA A 185 -3.73 7.47 -7.03
C ALA A 185 -2.38 8.21 -6.95
N THR A 186 -2.26 9.08 -5.96
CA THR A 186 -0.98 9.67 -5.55
C THR A 186 -0.04 8.58 -5.03
N ARG A 187 1.27 8.84 -5.07
CA ARG A 187 2.28 7.89 -4.55
C ARG A 187 2.06 7.59 -3.05
N ARG A 188 1.69 8.61 -2.27
CA ARG A 188 1.33 8.47 -0.85
C ARG A 188 0.11 7.56 -0.63
N GLU A 189 -0.94 7.70 -1.44
CA GLU A 189 -2.12 6.84 -1.35
C GLU A 189 -1.79 5.38 -1.67
N ILE A 190 -0.88 5.13 -2.61
CA ILE A 190 -0.42 3.76 -2.94
C ILE A 190 0.31 3.15 -1.73
N VAL A 191 1.27 3.86 -1.13
CA VAL A 191 1.98 3.39 0.06
C VAL A 191 1.02 3.16 1.24
N ALA A 192 0.12 4.11 1.49
CA ALA A 192 -0.88 3.98 2.55
C ALA A 192 -1.81 2.77 2.33
N ARG A 193 -2.18 2.48 1.08
CA ARG A 193 -3.00 1.31 0.74
C ARG A 193 -2.23 -0.01 0.95
N MET A 194 -0.94 -0.06 0.61
CA MET A 194 -0.10 -1.22 0.92
C MET A 194 -0.01 -1.47 2.43
N LEU A 195 0.20 -0.41 3.21
CA LEU A 195 0.21 -0.48 4.67
C LEU A 195 -1.15 -0.94 5.24
N ARG A 196 -2.27 -0.46 4.70
CA ARG A 196 -3.62 -0.91 5.11
C ARG A 196 -3.87 -2.38 4.82
N ASN A 197 -3.34 -2.92 3.72
CA ASN A 197 -3.41 -4.36 3.46
C ASN A 197 -2.66 -5.16 4.53
N LEU A 198 -1.43 -4.74 4.88
CA LEU A 198 -0.65 -5.36 5.97
C LEU A 198 -1.35 -5.20 7.33
N LYS A 199 -1.94 -4.04 7.62
CA LYS A 199 -2.74 -3.79 8.83
C LYS A 199 -3.88 -4.80 8.94
N GLY A 200 -4.64 -5.02 7.86
CA GLY A 200 -5.71 -6.01 7.83
C GLY A 200 -5.22 -7.44 8.13
N ILE A 201 -4.14 -7.87 7.47
CA ILE A 201 -3.54 -9.19 7.68
C ILE A 201 -3.07 -9.37 9.13
N TYR A 202 -2.32 -8.40 9.68
CA TYR A 202 -1.76 -8.52 11.02
C TYR A 202 -2.79 -8.34 12.13
N LEU A 203 -3.87 -7.60 11.88
CA LEU A 203 -5.01 -7.52 12.79
C LEU A 203 -5.75 -8.88 12.84
N GLN A 204 -6.06 -9.47 11.68
CA GLN A 204 -6.75 -10.75 11.60
C GLN A 204 -5.93 -11.90 12.20
N THR A 205 -4.61 -11.84 12.08
CA THR A 205 -3.68 -12.86 12.62
C THR A 205 -3.13 -12.52 14.01
N GLU A 206 -3.64 -11.46 14.64
CA GLU A 206 -3.24 -10.98 15.97
C GLU A 206 -1.72 -10.81 16.17
N ARG A 207 -1.00 -10.46 15.11
CA ARG A 207 0.46 -10.23 15.17
C ARG A 207 0.76 -8.80 15.60
N TRP A 208 0.46 -8.48 16.87
CA TRP A 208 0.49 -7.13 17.43
C TRP A 208 1.81 -6.38 17.24
N GLN A 209 2.97 -7.04 17.38
CA GLN A 209 4.27 -6.39 17.14
C GLN A 209 4.43 -5.94 15.68
N ARG A 210 3.95 -6.75 14.72
CA ARG A 210 3.98 -6.40 13.29
C ARG A 210 2.95 -5.32 12.97
N LEU A 211 1.76 -5.42 13.58
CA LEU A 211 0.74 -4.39 13.46
C LEU A 211 1.23 -3.02 13.97
N LEU A 212 1.92 -2.98 15.12
CA LEU A 212 2.47 -1.73 15.65
C LEU A 212 3.46 -1.08 14.67
N ALA A 213 4.35 -1.87 14.05
CA ALA A 213 5.30 -1.36 13.07
C ALA A 213 4.62 -0.78 11.82
N VAL A 214 3.54 -1.42 11.35
CA VAL A 214 2.67 -0.90 10.29
C VAL A 214 1.99 0.40 10.72
N GLN A 215 1.47 0.47 11.95
CA GLN A 215 0.79 1.66 12.46
C GLN A 215 1.71 2.86 12.63
N GLN A 216 2.95 2.64 13.07
CA GLN A 216 3.96 3.69 13.12
C GLN A 216 4.18 4.33 11.74
N ARG A 217 4.17 3.52 10.67
CA ARG A 217 4.27 4.03 9.29
C ARG A 217 2.99 4.65 8.78
N LEU A 218 1.81 4.15 9.16
CA LEU A 218 0.54 4.76 8.77
C LEU A 218 0.39 6.16 9.35
N VAL A 219 0.79 6.39 10.60
CA VAL A 219 0.79 7.75 11.20
C VAL A 219 1.73 8.70 10.44
N ILE A 220 2.88 8.22 9.96
CA ILE A 220 3.81 9.01 9.12
C ILE A 220 3.20 9.26 7.72
N ALA A 221 2.62 8.23 7.12
CA ALA A 221 2.06 8.30 5.77
C ALA A 221 0.80 9.16 5.71
N LEU A 222 0.01 9.20 6.78
CA LEU A 222 -1.29 9.86 6.89
C LEU A 222 -1.32 10.78 8.12
N PRO A 223 -0.53 11.88 8.15
CA PRO A 223 -0.39 12.72 9.33
C PRO A 223 -1.69 13.40 9.79
N ASN A 224 -2.67 13.50 8.89
CA ASN A 224 -3.98 14.12 9.15
C ASN A 224 -5.06 13.10 9.58
N SER A 225 -4.76 11.80 9.63
CA SER A 225 -5.71 10.79 10.11
C SER A 225 -5.47 10.50 11.58
N ILE A 226 -6.31 11.10 12.41
CA ILE A 226 -6.26 10.89 13.86
C ILE A 226 -6.68 9.46 14.25
N GLU A 227 -7.42 8.79 13.38
CA GLU A 227 -7.80 7.38 13.52
C GLU A 227 -6.59 6.44 13.46
N GLU A 228 -5.56 6.75 12.65
CA GLU A 228 -4.33 5.94 12.65
C GLU A 228 -3.52 6.15 13.94
N VAL A 229 -3.59 7.34 14.55
CA VAL A 229 -3.00 7.60 15.88
C VAL A 229 -3.74 6.79 16.94
N ARG A 230 -5.08 6.80 16.94
CA ARG A 230 -5.90 5.97 17.82
C ARG A 230 -5.54 4.50 17.71
N ASP A 231 -5.49 3.97 16.49
CA ASP A 231 -5.23 2.55 16.28
C ASP A 231 -3.79 2.16 16.67
N ARG A 232 -2.83 3.08 16.54
CA ARG A 232 -1.48 2.89 17.09
C ARG A 232 -1.48 2.88 18.62
N GLY A 233 -2.28 3.73 19.25
CA GLY A 233 -2.50 3.73 20.70
C GLY A 233 -3.02 2.39 21.21
N PHE A 234 -4.02 1.81 20.54
CA PHE A 234 -4.50 0.46 20.85
C PHE A 234 -3.43 -0.62 20.65
N ALA A 235 -2.63 -0.53 19.57
CA ALA A 235 -1.52 -1.46 19.35
C ALA A 235 -0.45 -1.36 20.44
N TYR A 236 -0.13 -0.14 20.91
CA TYR A 236 0.76 0.07 22.06
C TYR A 236 0.18 -0.53 23.35
N ALA A 237 -1.11 -0.28 23.64
CA ALA A 237 -1.79 -0.78 24.82
C ALA A 237 -1.75 -2.31 24.89
N ARG A 238 -2.02 -2.97 23.77
CA ARG A 238 -2.03 -4.43 23.63
C ARG A 238 -0.65 -5.06 23.81
N LEU A 239 0.42 -4.29 23.63
CA LEU A 239 1.82 -4.68 23.81
C LEU A 239 2.43 -4.14 25.11
N ASP A 240 1.59 -3.62 26.03
CA ASP A 240 1.97 -3.07 27.33
C ASP A 240 2.91 -1.86 27.28
N TYR A 241 2.97 -1.15 26.15
CA TYR A 241 3.65 0.14 26.05
C TYR A 241 2.73 1.24 26.60
N LEU A 242 2.58 1.28 27.93
CA LEU A 242 1.54 2.08 28.60
C LEU A 242 1.61 3.58 28.31
N ARG A 243 2.79 4.18 28.41
CA ARG A 243 2.97 5.64 28.19
C ARG A 243 2.60 6.07 26.76
N PRO A 244 3.19 5.52 25.69
CA PRO A 244 2.82 5.92 24.34
C PRO A 244 1.37 5.55 23.97
N ALA A 245 0.81 4.48 24.57
CA ALA A 245 -0.62 4.19 24.43
C ALA A 245 -1.50 5.32 25.00
N LEU A 246 -1.21 5.76 26.23
CA LEU A 246 -1.92 6.88 26.86
C LEU A 246 -1.81 8.16 26.04
N GLU A 247 -0.61 8.49 25.57
CA GLU A 247 -0.36 9.69 24.75
C GLU A 247 -1.19 9.69 23.46
N ASP A 248 -1.16 8.59 22.70
CA ASP A 248 -1.88 8.49 21.43
C ASP A 248 -3.41 8.48 21.62
N LEU A 249 -3.93 7.70 22.57
CA LEU A 249 -5.37 7.60 22.82
C LEU A 249 -5.94 8.88 23.42
N GLN A 250 -5.19 9.57 24.29
CA GLN A 250 -5.61 10.86 24.85
C GLN A 250 -5.68 11.92 23.75
N ARG A 251 -4.67 11.98 22.88
CA ARG A 251 -4.67 12.90 21.73
C ARG A 251 -5.87 12.65 20.80
N TYR A 252 -6.27 11.39 20.58
CA TYR A 252 -7.45 11.08 19.79
C TYR A 252 -8.73 11.66 20.41
N ILE A 253 -8.97 11.42 21.70
CA ILE A 253 -10.16 11.91 22.40
C ILE A 253 -10.20 13.44 22.48
N GLU A 254 -9.05 14.09 22.67
CA GLU A 254 -8.96 15.57 22.68
C GLU A 254 -9.41 16.18 21.33
N ILE A 255 -9.14 15.50 20.22
CA ILE A 255 -9.50 15.97 18.86
C ILE A 255 -10.90 15.48 18.45
N ARG A 256 -11.32 14.30 18.90
CA ARG A 256 -12.58 13.63 18.52
C ARG A 256 -13.37 13.16 19.76
N PRO A 257 -13.83 14.07 20.62
CA PRO A 257 -14.55 13.71 21.84
C PRO A 257 -15.91 13.05 21.56
N ASP A 258 -16.55 13.40 20.45
CA ASP A 258 -17.89 12.90 20.08
C ASP A 258 -17.84 11.75 19.05
N ALA A 259 -16.70 11.06 18.90
CA ALA A 259 -16.62 9.91 18.01
C ALA A 259 -17.50 8.75 18.50
N GLU A 260 -18.02 7.94 17.57
CA GLU A 260 -18.86 6.77 17.91
C GLU A 260 -18.16 5.78 18.84
N ASP A 261 -16.82 5.71 18.78
CA ASP A 261 -15.98 4.85 19.61
C ASP A 261 -15.34 5.55 20.80
N ALA A 262 -15.70 6.80 21.10
CA ALA A 262 -15.09 7.59 22.18
C ALA A 262 -15.17 6.89 23.54
N THR A 263 -16.33 6.32 23.89
CA THR A 263 -16.53 5.58 25.14
C THR A 263 -15.59 4.37 25.27
N VAL A 264 -15.30 3.67 24.16
CA VAL A 264 -14.36 2.54 24.15
C VAL A 264 -12.94 3.04 24.45
N VAL A 265 -12.53 4.12 23.81
CA VAL A 265 -11.20 4.71 24.01
C VAL A 265 -11.04 5.30 25.42
N GLU A 266 -12.07 5.97 25.97
CA GLU A 266 -12.06 6.49 27.33
C GLU A 266 -11.95 5.39 28.39
N THR A 267 -12.61 4.26 28.16
CA THR A 267 -12.51 3.08 29.03
C THR A 267 -11.07 2.54 29.04
N GLU A 268 -10.48 2.34 27.87
CA GLU A 268 -9.08 1.92 27.73
C GLU A 268 -8.11 2.90 28.41
N LEU A 269 -8.31 4.21 28.24
CA LEU A 269 -7.52 5.24 28.92
C LEU A 269 -7.60 5.14 30.45
N HIS A 270 -8.78 4.83 30.99
CA HIS A 270 -8.95 4.63 32.44
C HIS A 270 -8.14 3.43 32.94
N GLU A 271 -8.24 2.29 32.25
CA GLU A 271 -7.50 1.07 32.58
C GLU A 271 -5.98 1.28 32.49
N LEU A 272 -5.50 1.92 31.42
CA LEU A 272 -4.07 2.22 31.25
C LEU A 272 -3.52 3.14 32.35
N ARG A 273 -4.31 4.13 32.81
CA ARG A 273 -3.91 5.02 33.92
C ARG A 273 -3.75 4.25 35.22
N GLN A 274 -4.69 3.36 35.55
CA GLN A 274 -4.60 2.51 36.74
C GLN A 274 -3.35 1.61 36.70
N ARG A 275 -3.09 0.98 35.55
CA ARG A 275 -1.92 0.10 35.35
C ARG A 275 -0.59 0.86 35.47
N THR A 276 -0.54 2.10 34.99
CA THR A 276 0.66 2.93 35.08
C THR A 276 0.99 3.35 36.52
N GLN A 277 -0.04 3.55 37.35
CA GLN A 277 0.13 3.87 38.77
C GLN A 277 0.68 2.68 39.58
N HIS A 278 0.27 1.45 39.24
CA HIS A 278 0.71 0.24 39.95
C HIS A 278 2.12 -0.24 39.55
N ASN A 279 2.62 0.12 38.37
CA ASN A 279 3.98 -0.22 37.92
C ASN A 279 5.06 0.78 38.40
N GLY A 280 4.67 1.80 39.17
CA GLY A 280 5.57 2.81 39.73
C GLY A 280 6.03 2.54 41.17
N ASP A 281 5.51 1.49 41.81
CA ASP A 281 5.87 0.99 43.14
C ASP A 281 6.75 -0.28 43.03
#